data_AF-L9XCZ5-F1
#
_entry.id   AF-L9XCZ5-F1
#
_cell.length_a   1.000
_cell.length_b   1.000
_cell.length_c   1.000
_cell.angle_alpha   90.00
_cell.angle_beta   90.00
_cell.angle_gamma   90.00
#
_symmetry.space_group_name_H-M   'P 1'
#
loop_
_entity.id
_entity.type
_entity.pdbx_description
1 polymer ?
#
loop_
_entity_poly.entity_id
_entity_poly.type
_entity_poly.pdbx_seq_one_letter_code
_entity_poly.pdbx_strand_id
1 'polypeptide(L)'
;MRETILVFEAVQLCMDDDSVTRLDASRSPEEARRLRQSLEPDERERVERTVAELLDLLGRTHTMAVLSEFAFASGPLRFSDLETALEVPANTLSTRLRELTDAGLLGRTAYDEVPPRVEYEPTEKARAIFPVFGHLHRWAVSYEL
;
A
#
# COMPACT_ATOMS: atom_id res chain seq x y z
N MET A 1 -16.81 -8.08 16.49
CA MET A 1 -15.93 -8.51 17.60
C MET A 1 -14.94 -9.63 17.21
N ARG A 2 -15.21 -10.48 16.21
CA ARG A 2 -14.22 -11.46 15.69
C ARG A 2 -13.24 -10.85 14.66
N GLU A 3 -13.65 -9.87 13.87
CA GLU A 3 -12.77 -9.21 12.88
C GLU A 3 -11.65 -8.38 13.53
N THR A 4 -11.94 -7.68 14.63
CA THR A 4 -10.93 -6.91 15.39
C THR A 4 -9.83 -7.79 15.98
N ILE A 5 -10.14 -9.05 16.30
CA ILE A 5 -9.16 -10.02 16.83
C ILE A 5 -8.25 -10.52 15.70
N LEU A 6 -8.79 -10.75 14.50
CA LEU A 6 -8.01 -11.20 13.34
C LEU A 6 -7.07 -10.12 12.81
N VAL A 7 -7.50 -8.85 12.79
CA VAL A 7 -6.62 -7.73 12.45
C VAL A 7 -5.49 -7.61 13.48
N PHE A 8 -5.80 -7.73 14.77
CA PHE A 8 -4.78 -7.68 15.83
C PHE A 8 -3.79 -8.86 15.73
N GLU A 9 -4.27 -10.07 15.43
CA GLU A 9 -3.44 -11.27 15.31
C GLU A 9 -2.58 -11.25 14.03
N ALA A 10 -3.10 -10.77 12.90
CA ALA A 10 -2.32 -10.54 11.68
C ALA A 10 -1.27 -9.45 11.85
N VAL A 11 -1.61 -8.36 12.56
CA VAL A 11 -0.65 -7.32 12.94
C VAL A 11 0.42 -7.90 13.87
N GLN A 12 0.06 -8.72 14.86
CA GLN A 12 1.01 -9.37 15.77
C GLN A 12 1.95 -10.34 15.03
N LEU A 13 1.45 -11.11 14.06
CA LEU A 13 2.25 -11.99 13.21
C LEU A 13 3.20 -11.19 12.28
N CYS A 14 2.77 -10.04 11.77
CA CYS A 14 3.66 -9.09 11.08
C CYS A 14 4.65 -8.39 12.03
N MET A 15 4.34 -8.26 13.32
CA MET A 15 5.23 -7.68 14.34
C MET A 15 6.41 -8.60 14.69
N ASP A 16 6.28 -9.90 14.44
CA ASP A 16 7.32 -10.90 14.69
C ASP A 16 8.23 -11.16 13.48
N ASP A 17 7.92 -10.60 12.31
CA ASP A 17 8.76 -10.69 11.12
C ASP A 17 9.84 -9.58 11.11
N ASP A 18 11.07 -9.99 11.43
CA ASP A 18 12.26 -9.13 11.56
C ASP A 18 12.69 -8.47 10.21
N SER A 19 11.95 -8.75 9.12
CA SER A 19 12.16 -8.16 7.79
C SER A 19 11.37 -6.87 7.55
N VAL A 20 10.28 -6.64 8.29
CA VAL A 20 9.52 -5.36 8.28
C VAL A 20 10.30 -4.26 9.02
N THR A 21 11.21 -4.65 9.92
CA THR A 21 12.01 -3.78 10.81
C THR A 21 13.12 -2.98 10.12
N ARG A 22 13.23 -3.00 8.79
CA ARG A 22 14.24 -2.24 8.04
C ARG A 22 13.67 -1.38 6.89
N LEU A 23 12.55 -0.68 7.14
CA LEU A 23 12.62 0.75 6.81
C LEU A 23 13.62 1.30 7.81
N ASP A 24 14.89 1.37 7.40
CA ASP A 24 15.94 1.72 8.32
C ASP A 24 15.55 3.02 9.03
N ALA A 25 15.48 2.99 10.36
CA ALA A 25 15.33 4.19 11.16
C ALA A 25 16.58 5.10 11.01
N SER A 26 17.59 4.68 10.23
CA SER A 26 18.84 5.42 9.98
C SER A 26 18.71 6.53 8.94
N ARG A 27 17.72 6.50 8.04
CA ARG A 27 17.37 7.64 7.18
C ARG A 27 16.60 8.65 7.99
N SER A 28 17.31 9.25 8.94
CA SER A 28 16.89 10.43 9.68
C SER A 28 16.28 11.44 8.69
N PRO A 29 15.25 12.20 9.07
CA PRO A 29 14.75 13.31 8.27
C PRO A 29 15.88 14.22 7.74
N GLU A 30 17.01 14.28 8.43
CA GLU A 30 18.22 14.93 7.96
C GLU A 30 18.87 14.26 6.75
N GLU A 31 18.98 12.94 6.70
CA GLU A 31 19.53 12.23 5.55
C GLU A 31 18.63 12.37 4.32
N ALA A 32 17.31 12.30 4.49
CA ALA A 32 16.37 12.56 3.41
C ALA A 32 16.47 14.01 2.90
N ARG A 33 16.74 14.98 3.78
CA ARG A 33 17.01 16.38 3.39
C ARG A 33 18.35 16.52 2.67
N ARG A 34 19.43 15.91 3.19
CA ARG A 34 20.77 15.93 2.60
C ARG A 34 20.77 15.32 1.21
N LEU A 35 20.12 14.16 1.05
CA LEU A 35 19.97 13.48 -0.25
C LEU A 35 19.25 14.38 -1.26
N ARG A 36 18.13 15.01 -0.87
CA ARG A 36 17.44 15.97 -1.74
C ARG A 36 18.34 17.16 -2.09
N GLN A 37 19.11 17.66 -1.13
CA GLN A 37 20.01 18.80 -1.33
C GLN A 37 21.22 18.49 -2.22
N SER A 38 21.68 17.24 -2.26
CA SER A 38 22.81 16.82 -3.10
C SER A 38 22.46 16.54 -4.57
N LEU A 39 21.18 16.58 -4.95
CA LEU A 39 20.76 16.36 -6.34
C LEU A 39 20.99 17.61 -7.20
N GLU A 40 21.43 17.39 -8.44
CA GLU A 40 21.48 18.40 -9.49
C GLU A 40 20.08 19.01 -9.72
N PRO A 41 19.96 20.28 -10.16
CA PRO A 41 18.67 20.97 -10.26
C PRO A 41 17.59 20.19 -11.04
N ASP A 42 17.94 19.67 -12.22
CA ASP A 42 17.00 18.93 -13.07
C ASP A 42 16.60 17.58 -12.45
N GLU A 43 17.50 16.94 -11.71
CA GLU A 43 17.23 15.67 -11.04
C GLU A 43 16.30 15.87 -9.84
N ARG A 44 16.55 16.92 -9.06
CA ARG A 44 15.68 17.33 -7.96
C ARG A 44 14.26 17.58 -8.43
N GLU A 45 14.08 18.33 -9.51
CA GLU A 45 12.75 18.63 -10.05
C GLU A 45 12.01 17.35 -10.48
N ARG A 46 12.74 16.39 -11.10
CA ARG A 46 12.17 15.08 -11.43
C ARG A 46 11.73 14.31 -10.19
N VAL A 47 12.58 14.23 -9.17
CA VAL A 47 12.27 13.51 -7.92
C VAL A 47 11.08 14.15 -7.21
N GLU A 48 11.04 15.48 -7.12
CA GLU A 48 9.94 16.22 -6.47
C GLU A 48 8.61 15.97 -7.18
N ARG A 49 8.59 16.02 -8.52
CA ARG A 49 7.39 15.72 -9.31
C ARG A 49 6.91 14.29 -9.08
N THR A 50 7.81 13.30 -9.17
CA THR A 50 7.47 11.89 -8.96
C THR A 50 6.94 11.63 -7.54
N VAL A 51 7.52 12.26 -6.52
CA VAL A 51 7.03 12.17 -5.14
C VAL A 51 5.67 12.83 -5.01
N ALA A 52 5.45 14.00 -5.61
CA ALA A 52 4.16 14.68 -5.58
C ALA A 52 3.05 13.86 -6.24
N GLU A 53 3.32 13.24 -7.40
CA GLU A 53 2.38 12.35 -8.09
C GLU A 53 2.02 11.12 -7.25
N LEU A 54 3.01 10.53 -6.57
CA LEU A 54 2.78 9.42 -5.64
C LEU A 54 1.90 9.87 -4.48
N LEU A 55 2.21 10.99 -3.85
CA LEU A 55 1.45 11.51 -2.71
C LEU A 55 0.03 11.90 -3.10
N ASP A 56 -0.18 12.45 -4.29
CA ASP A 56 -1.52 12.70 -4.84
C ASP A 56 -2.30 11.38 -4.97
N LEU A 57 -1.72 10.36 -5.61
CA LEU A 57 -2.35 9.04 -5.76
C LEU A 57 -2.73 8.43 -4.41
N LEU A 58 -1.80 8.41 -3.46
CA LEU A 58 -2.02 7.87 -2.12
C LEU A 58 -3.04 8.69 -1.33
N GLY A 59 -3.09 10.02 -1.53
CA GLY A 59 -4.02 10.92 -0.87
C GLY A 59 -5.46 10.84 -1.37
N ARG A 60 -5.71 10.21 -2.52
CA ARG A 60 -7.06 10.02 -3.04
C ARG A 60 -7.89 9.11 -2.13
N THR A 61 -9.18 9.41 -2.01
CA THR A 61 -10.10 8.66 -1.15
C THR A 61 -10.04 7.16 -1.45
N HIS A 62 -9.93 6.37 -0.37
CA HIS A 62 -9.82 4.91 -0.33
C HIS A 62 -8.56 4.27 -0.95
N THR A 63 -7.63 5.03 -1.55
CA THR A 63 -6.39 4.43 -2.09
C THR A 63 -5.57 3.73 -1.01
N MET A 64 -5.36 4.39 0.13
CA MET A 64 -4.61 3.82 1.26
C MET A 64 -5.28 2.57 1.83
N ALA A 65 -6.62 2.56 1.91
CA ALA A 65 -7.36 1.40 2.40
C ALA A 65 -7.18 0.18 1.48
N VAL A 66 -7.29 0.39 0.16
CA VAL A 66 -7.04 -0.67 -0.83
C VAL A 66 -5.62 -1.21 -0.74
N LEU A 67 -4.61 -0.35 -0.66
CA LEU A 67 -3.21 -0.78 -0.51
C LEU A 67 -2.96 -1.49 0.83
N SER A 68 -3.65 -1.08 1.89
CA SER A 68 -3.58 -1.74 3.20
C SER A 68 -4.08 -3.19 3.11
N GLU A 69 -5.20 -3.45 2.44
CA GLU A 69 -5.70 -4.82 2.24
C GLU A 69 -4.65 -5.70 1.56
N PHE A 70 -4.01 -5.20 0.50
CA PHE A 70 -2.93 -5.95 -0.16
C PHE A 70 -1.68 -6.13 0.69
N ALA A 71 -1.38 -5.18 1.58
CA ALA A 71 -0.21 -5.28 2.47
C ALA A 71 -0.32 -6.43 3.47
N PHE A 72 -1.54 -6.81 3.84
CA PHE A 72 -1.81 -7.88 4.82
C PHE A 72 -2.43 -9.14 4.21
N ALA A 73 -2.72 -9.14 2.91
CA ALA A 73 -3.22 -10.31 2.21
C ALA A 73 -2.10 -11.33 1.94
N SER A 74 -2.41 -12.61 2.16
CA SER A 74 -1.49 -13.72 1.86
C SER A 74 -1.40 -14.09 0.37
N GLY A 75 -2.14 -13.40 -0.49
CA GLY A 75 -2.27 -13.75 -1.90
C GLY A 75 -3.05 -12.70 -2.70
N PRO A 76 -3.38 -12.99 -3.97
CA PRO A 76 -4.12 -12.06 -4.81
C PRO A 76 -5.56 -11.90 -4.33
N LEU A 77 -6.14 -10.71 -4.55
CA LEU A 77 -7.50 -10.35 -4.13
C LEU A 77 -8.40 -10.12 -5.33
N ARG A 78 -9.67 -10.46 -5.21
CA ARG A 78 -10.72 -10.15 -6.19
C ARG A 78 -11.38 -8.83 -5.86
N PHE A 79 -12.09 -8.28 -6.84
CA PHE A 79 -12.92 -7.09 -6.63
C PHE A 79 -13.92 -7.28 -5.48
N SER A 80 -14.61 -8.42 -5.44
CA SER A 80 -15.60 -8.75 -4.40
C SER A 80 -15.00 -8.83 -3.00
N ASP A 81 -13.76 -9.30 -2.88
CA ASP A 81 -13.07 -9.43 -1.60
C ASP A 81 -12.82 -8.04 -1.03
N LEU A 82 -12.31 -7.14 -1.86
CA LEU A 82 -12.06 -5.73 -1.51
C LEU A 82 -13.34 -4.94 -1.26
N GLU A 83 -14.38 -5.15 -2.08
CA GLU A 83 -15.68 -4.48 -1.92
C GLU A 83 -16.33 -4.86 -0.58
N THR A 84 -16.24 -6.14 -0.21
CA THR A 84 -16.78 -6.64 1.06
C THR A 84 -15.96 -6.14 2.25
N ALA A 85 -14.63 -6.17 2.16
CA ALA A 85 -13.75 -5.80 3.27
C ALA A 85 -13.78 -4.29 3.56
N LEU A 86 -13.88 -3.45 2.53
CA LEU A 86 -13.73 -2.00 2.66
C LEU A 86 -15.05 -1.21 2.65
N GLU A 87 -16.16 -1.86 2.28
CA GLU A 87 -17.48 -1.22 2.11
C GLU A 87 -17.43 0.03 1.19
N VAL A 88 -16.55 0.00 0.18
CA VAL A 88 -16.31 1.12 -0.74
C VAL A 88 -17.29 1.05 -1.92
N PRO A 89 -17.82 2.20 -2.40
CA PRO A 89 -18.64 2.21 -3.61
C PRO A 89 -17.92 1.59 -4.81
N ALA A 90 -18.60 0.68 -5.52
CA ALA A 90 -18.02 -0.10 -6.62
C ALA A 90 -17.29 0.73 -7.68
N ASN A 91 -17.85 1.90 -8.05
CA ASN A 91 -17.24 2.83 -9.01
C ASN A 91 -15.91 3.41 -8.51
N THR A 92 -15.85 3.73 -7.21
CA THR A 92 -14.64 4.24 -6.56
C THR A 92 -13.59 3.15 -6.48
N LEU A 93 -13.95 1.94 -6.05
CA LEU A 93 -13.03 0.80 -5.98
C LEU A 93 -12.48 0.44 -7.37
N SER A 94 -13.34 0.37 -8.39
CA SER A 94 -12.90 0.16 -9.79
C SER A 94 -11.93 1.23 -10.26
N THR A 95 -12.15 2.47 -9.86
CA THR A 95 -11.26 3.59 -10.23
C THR A 95 -9.91 3.48 -9.55
N ARG A 96 -9.89 3.14 -8.26
CA ARG A 96 -8.66 2.95 -7.50
C ARG A 96 -7.85 1.77 -8.01
N LEU A 97 -8.49 0.62 -8.28
CA LEU A 97 -7.81 -0.55 -8.83
C LEU A 97 -7.18 -0.25 -10.21
N ARG A 98 -7.88 0.51 -11.05
CA ARG A 98 -7.34 0.95 -12.34
C ARG A 98 -6.13 1.86 -12.16
N GLU A 99 -6.25 2.91 -11.36
CA GLU A 99 -5.15 3.86 -11.13
C GLU A 99 -3.91 3.19 -10.52
N LEU A 100 -4.11 2.25 -9.57
CA LEU A 100 -3.02 1.47 -8.99
C LEU A 100 -2.40 0.51 -10.01
N THR A 101 -3.19 -0.06 -10.91
CA THR A 101 -2.69 -0.90 -12.02
C THR A 101 -1.88 -0.05 -13.02
N ASP A 102 -2.42 1.11 -13.42
CA ASP A 102 -1.77 2.05 -14.35
C ASP A 102 -0.45 2.60 -13.76
N ALA A 103 -0.40 2.81 -12.44
CA ALA A 103 0.81 3.21 -11.72
C ALA A 103 1.84 2.06 -11.57
N GLY A 104 1.50 0.85 -12.02
CA GLY A 104 2.34 -0.35 -11.91
C GLY A 104 2.47 -0.87 -10.48
N LEU A 105 1.53 -0.52 -9.59
CA LEU A 105 1.48 -1.02 -8.22
C LEU A 105 0.71 -2.35 -8.13
N LEU A 106 -0.29 -2.54 -8.99
CA LEU A 106 -1.03 -3.80 -9.07
C LEU A 106 -0.89 -4.41 -10.47
N GLY A 107 -0.77 -5.73 -10.53
CA GLY A 107 -1.07 -6.54 -11.71
C GLY A 107 -2.54 -6.95 -11.70
N ARG A 108 -3.12 -7.13 -12.89
CA ARG A 108 -4.49 -7.61 -13.08
C ARG A 108 -4.48 -8.82 -14.00
N THR A 109 -4.97 -9.95 -13.50
CA THR A 109 -5.05 -11.21 -14.24
C THR A 109 -6.50 -11.64 -14.37
N ALA A 110 -6.96 -11.84 -15.60
CA ALA A 110 -8.26 -12.43 -15.90
C ALA A 110 -8.08 -13.93 -16.20
N TYR A 111 -8.94 -14.76 -15.62
CA TYR A 111 -8.92 -16.20 -15.84
C TYR A 111 -10.20 -16.60 -16.56
N ASP A 112 -10.02 -17.27 -17.70
CA ASP A 112 -11.11 -17.83 -18.52
C ASP A 112 -11.56 -19.18 -17.94
N GLU A 113 -12.14 -19.12 -16.75
CA GLU A 113 -12.80 -20.24 -16.07
C GLU A 113 -14.31 -19.98 -15.93
N VAL A 114 -15.05 -20.95 -15.39
CA VAL A 114 -16.49 -20.79 -15.14
C VAL A 114 -16.73 -20.86 -13.63
N PRO A 115 -17.18 -19.78 -12.98
CA PRO A 115 -17.41 -18.43 -13.53
C PRO A 115 -16.10 -17.65 -13.80
N PRO A 116 -16.06 -16.74 -14.78
CA PRO A 116 -14.86 -15.93 -15.03
C PRO A 116 -14.45 -15.15 -13.78
N ARG A 117 -13.15 -15.14 -13.48
CA ARG A 117 -12.61 -14.41 -12.32
C ARG A 117 -11.53 -13.43 -12.75
N VAL A 118 -11.42 -12.34 -11.99
CA VAL A 118 -10.35 -11.36 -12.12
C VAL A 118 -9.69 -11.21 -10.76
N GLU A 119 -8.39 -11.32 -10.75
CA GLU A 119 -7.57 -11.18 -9.55
C GLU A 119 -6.58 -10.02 -9.74
N TYR A 120 -6.31 -9.34 -8.64
CA TYR A 120 -5.34 -8.27 -8.53
C TYR A 120 -4.23 -8.74 -7.61
N GLU A 121 -2.98 -8.49 -8.00
CA GLU A 121 -1.81 -8.90 -7.24
C GLU A 121 -0.85 -7.72 -7.11
N PRO A 122 -0.25 -7.47 -5.93
CA PRO A 122 0.75 -6.44 -5.81
C PRO A 122 1.97 -6.75 -6.67
N THR A 123 2.53 -5.72 -7.31
CA THR A 123 3.83 -5.84 -8.00
C THR A 123 4.97 -5.74 -6.98
N GLU A 124 6.20 -5.98 -7.42
CA GLU A 124 7.39 -5.70 -6.59
C GLU A 124 7.45 -4.24 -6.13
N LYS A 125 7.02 -3.31 -7.00
CA LYS A 125 6.93 -1.88 -6.68
C LYS A 125 5.95 -1.60 -5.53
N ALA A 126 4.79 -2.27 -5.50
CA ALA A 126 3.86 -2.15 -4.37
C ALA A 126 4.38 -2.84 -3.10
N ARG A 127 4.97 -4.04 -3.23
CA ARG A 127 5.55 -4.73 -2.07
C ARG A 127 6.62 -3.90 -1.36
N ALA A 128 7.40 -3.12 -2.12
CA ALA A 128 8.41 -2.22 -1.56
C ALA A 128 7.84 -1.10 -0.65
N ILE A 129 6.57 -0.72 -0.79
CA ILE A 129 5.92 0.28 0.09
C ILE A 129 5.17 -0.36 1.27
N PHE A 130 4.86 -1.65 1.24
CA PHE A 130 4.09 -2.32 2.30
C PHE A 130 4.65 -2.21 3.73
N PRO A 131 5.97 -2.18 3.96
CA PRO A 131 6.50 -1.90 5.29
C PRO A 131 5.99 -0.59 5.91
N VAL A 132 5.64 0.42 5.10
CA VAL A 132 5.06 1.68 5.59
C VAL A 132 3.72 1.44 6.29
N PHE A 133 2.88 0.53 5.79
CA PHE A 133 1.59 0.22 6.41
C PHE A 133 1.78 -0.46 7.78
N GLY A 134 2.76 -1.35 7.91
CA GLY A 134 3.14 -1.91 9.21
C GLY A 134 3.57 -0.84 10.22
N HIS A 135 4.35 0.16 9.78
CA HIS A 135 4.74 1.29 10.62
C HIS A 135 3.55 2.18 10.99
N LEU A 136 2.64 2.47 10.05
CA LEU A 136 1.43 3.24 10.30
C LEU A 136 0.53 2.55 11.32
N HIS A 137 0.32 1.23 11.19
CA HIS A 137 -0.44 0.44 12.16
C HIS A 137 0.18 0.50 13.55
N ARG A 138 1.49 0.25 13.66
CA ARG A 138 2.20 0.32 14.94
C ARG A 138 2.09 1.71 15.57
N TRP A 139 2.24 2.76 14.77
CA TRP A 139 2.11 4.13 15.22
C TRP A 139 0.68 4.42 15.70
N ALA A 140 -0.34 4.08 14.92
CA ALA A 140 -1.73 4.29 15.29
C ALA A 140 -2.09 3.59 16.61
N VAL A 141 -1.65 2.34 16.80
CA VAL A 141 -1.82 1.59 18.05
C VAL A 141 -1.07 2.26 19.22
N SER A 142 0.15 2.75 18.98
CA SER A 142 0.97 3.38 20.04
C SER A 142 0.39 4.70 20.55
N TYR A 143 -0.40 5.39 19.71
CA TYR A 143 -1.01 6.68 20.02
C TYR A 143 -2.53 6.64 20.14
N GLU A 144 -3.13 5.44 20.13
CA GLU A 144 -4.58 5.20 20.27
C GLU A 144 -5.44 6.02 19.28
N LEU A 145 -5.08 5.99 18.00
CA LEU A 145 -5.82 6.62 16.90
C LEU A 145 -6.77 5.67 16.18
#